data_AF-A0A267TIT6-F1
#
_entry.id   AF-A0A267TIT6-F1
#
_cell.length_a   1.000
_cell.length_b   1.000
_cell.length_c   1.000
_cell.angle_alpha   90.00
_cell.angle_beta   90.00
_cell.angle_gamma   90.00
#
_symmetry.space_group_name_H-M   'P 1'
#
loop_
_entity.id
_entity.type
_entity.pdbx_description
1 polymer ?
#
loop_
_entity_poly.entity_id
_entity_poly.type
_entity_poly.pdbx_seq_one_letter_code
_entity_poly.pdbx_strand_id
1 'polypeptide(L)'
;MQKNTLPWLIALTAWIAGSTYWHVCKIKEVCDEPLVKSASSANTLTKPSFDIHNSDGLSLKASGNIKFPQSGETPNVSEVQPQLAQLKDYLAKNPSLQMLLIGRYASDEKNNTSFANLGIARAEALKGIILGEKGNPQSIITDGLLSDSLYFQADTLIGGIDVIFKRVASQSTTSSNLESSPNLTLYFPYAKTDFSHSEEIDKKIEEVLAFLKARPSQQVTLTGYTDNKGSDELNLRLSARRAQNVQDFFVRRGLSPEQFKIVSQGKANPQGNNETEEGRQENRRVVLSF
;
A
#
# COMPACT_ATOMS: atom_id res chain seq x y z
N MET A 1 -34.42 31.72 -68.89
CA MET A 1 -33.19 30.98 -68.52
C MET A 1 -33.41 30.29 -67.18
N GLN A 2 -33.72 29.00 -67.19
CA GLN A 2 -33.96 28.23 -65.96
C GLN A 2 -32.60 27.75 -65.44
N LYS A 3 -32.12 28.34 -64.34
CA LYS A 3 -30.82 27.95 -63.74
C LYS A 3 -30.96 26.55 -63.14
N ASN A 4 -30.13 25.61 -63.61
CA ASN A 4 -30.09 24.25 -63.10
C ASN A 4 -29.51 24.25 -61.67
N THR A 5 -30.38 24.17 -60.66
CA THR A 5 -30.02 24.18 -59.23
C THR A 5 -29.67 22.80 -58.70
N LEU A 6 -29.84 21.75 -59.51
CA LEU A 6 -29.53 20.36 -59.17
C LEU A 6 -28.10 20.14 -58.61
N PRO A 7 -27.02 20.69 -59.19
CA PRO A 7 -25.68 20.48 -58.63
C PRO A 7 -25.49 21.09 -57.23
N TRP A 8 -26.16 22.21 -56.95
CA TRP A 8 -26.09 22.84 -55.62
C TRP A 8 -26.84 22.04 -54.56
N LEU A 9 -27.98 21.42 -54.93
CA LEU A 9 -28.71 20.54 -54.02
C LEU A 9 -27.91 19.27 -53.70
N ILE A 10 -27.21 18.69 -54.69
CA ILE A 10 -26.33 17.52 -54.47
C ILE A 10 -25.15 17.88 -53.55
N ALA A 11 -24.54 19.05 -53.74
CA ALA A 11 -23.45 19.50 -52.86
C ALA A 11 -23.93 19.71 -51.41
N LEU A 12 -25.11 20.29 -51.23
CA LEU A 12 -25.69 20.53 -49.91
C LEU A 12 -26.04 19.21 -49.19
N THR A 13 -26.63 18.23 -49.89
CA THR A 13 -26.97 16.94 -49.28
C THR A 13 -25.72 16.15 -48.92
N ALA A 14 -24.68 16.18 -49.76
CA ALA A 14 -23.39 15.57 -49.46
C ALA A 14 -22.72 16.21 -48.23
N TRP A 15 -22.79 17.54 -48.11
CA TRP A 15 -22.24 18.26 -46.95
C TRP A 15 -22.99 17.92 -45.66
N ILE A 16 -24.33 17.91 -45.69
CA ILE A 16 -25.15 17.54 -44.53
C ILE A 16 -24.85 16.10 -44.11
N ALA A 17 -24.81 15.15 -45.05
CA ALA A 17 -24.52 13.74 -44.75
C ALA A 17 -23.10 13.53 -44.21
N GLY A 18 -22.10 14.22 -44.77
CA GLY A 18 -20.72 14.16 -44.28
C GLY A 18 -20.58 14.77 -42.88
N SER A 19 -21.25 15.90 -42.62
CA SER A 19 -21.23 16.56 -41.31
C SER A 19 -21.94 15.73 -40.23
N THR A 20 -23.07 15.10 -40.55
CA THR A 20 -23.77 14.24 -39.59
C THR A 20 -22.97 12.97 -39.31
N TYR A 21 -22.37 12.36 -40.33
CA TYR A 21 -21.45 11.24 -40.15
C TYR A 21 -20.27 11.62 -39.25
N TRP A 22 -19.59 12.74 -39.53
CA TRP A 22 -18.43 13.16 -38.74
C TRP A 22 -18.81 13.47 -37.29
N HIS A 23 -19.92 14.18 -37.06
CA HIS A 23 -20.38 14.49 -35.71
C HIS A 23 -20.82 13.24 -34.93
N VAL A 24 -21.59 12.32 -35.55
CA VAL A 24 -22.07 11.11 -34.86
C VAL A 24 -20.95 10.09 -34.64
N CYS A 25 -20.06 9.93 -35.62
CA CYS A 25 -19.04 8.87 -35.60
C CYS A 25 -17.72 9.29 -34.95
N LYS A 26 -17.28 10.55 -35.12
CA LYS A 26 -15.98 11.02 -34.58
C LYS A 26 -16.10 11.84 -33.30
N ILE A 27 -17.19 12.59 -33.10
CA ILE A 27 -17.38 13.37 -31.87
C ILE A 27 -18.13 12.56 -30.82
N LYS A 28 -19.19 11.84 -31.22
CA LYS A 28 -19.97 11.01 -30.29
C LYS A 28 -19.55 9.54 -30.20
N GLU A 29 -18.65 9.08 -31.07
CA GLU A 29 -18.15 7.68 -31.10
C GLU A 29 -19.25 6.60 -31.24
N VAL A 30 -20.40 6.92 -31.86
CA VAL A 30 -21.59 6.02 -31.88
C VAL A 30 -21.64 5.10 -33.12
N CYS A 31 -20.67 5.20 -34.03
CA CYS A 31 -20.73 4.48 -35.32
C CYS A 31 -19.87 3.23 -35.40
N ASP A 32 -19.23 2.83 -34.31
CA ASP A 32 -18.77 1.45 -34.23
C ASP A 32 -20.03 0.57 -34.25
N GLU A 33 -20.08 -0.38 -35.18
CA GLU A 33 -21.15 -1.34 -35.31
C GLU A 33 -21.52 -1.88 -33.92
N PRO A 34 -22.81 -2.18 -33.65
CA PRO A 34 -23.13 -2.87 -32.42
C PRO A 34 -22.30 -4.13 -32.44
N LEU A 35 -21.31 -4.20 -31.55
CA LEU A 35 -20.70 -5.45 -31.17
C LEU A 35 -21.89 -6.38 -31.01
N VAL A 36 -21.94 -7.41 -31.87
CA VAL A 36 -22.74 -8.59 -31.63
C VAL A 36 -22.64 -8.78 -30.13
N LYS A 37 -23.78 -8.66 -29.44
CA LYS A 37 -23.88 -9.09 -28.05
C LYS A 37 -23.62 -10.60 -28.08
N SER A 38 -22.37 -11.00 -28.30
CA SER A 38 -21.73 -11.98 -27.48
C SER A 38 -22.18 -11.57 -26.11
N ALA A 39 -23.07 -12.37 -25.54
CA ALA A 39 -23.37 -12.28 -24.13
C ALA A 39 -21.98 -12.18 -23.50
N SER A 40 -21.61 -10.96 -23.09
CA SER A 40 -20.70 -10.77 -22.01
C SER A 40 -21.24 -11.75 -21.01
N SER A 41 -20.51 -12.85 -20.80
CA SER A 41 -20.64 -13.58 -19.56
C SER A 41 -20.72 -12.46 -18.54
N ALA A 42 -21.89 -12.27 -17.93
CA ALA A 42 -21.92 -11.58 -16.67
C ALA A 42 -20.79 -12.27 -15.93
N ASN A 43 -19.71 -11.54 -15.66
CA ASN A 43 -18.62 -12.04 -14.86
C ASN A 43 -19.29 -12.16 -13.50
N THR A 44 -20.03 -13.25 -13.32
CA THR A 44 -20.85 -13.53 -12.17
C THR A 44 -19.78 -13.87 -11.18
N LEU A 45 -19.31 -12.84 -10.46
CA LEU A 45 -18.39 -12.98 -9.36
C LEU A 45 -18.88 -14.20 -8.59
N THR A 46 -18.12 -15.28 -8.62
CA THR A 46 -18.53 -16.52 -7.98
C THR A 46 -18.37 -16.33 -6.49
N LYS A 47 -19.36 -16.74 -5.71
CA LYS A 47 -19.28 -16.66 -4.25
C LYS A 47 -17.96 -17.30 -3.77
N PRO A 48 -17.11 -16.57 -3.04
CA PRO A 48 -15.80 -17.08 -2.64
C PRO A 48 -15.95 -18.16 -1.56
N SER A 49 -15.14 -19.21 -1.66
CA SER A 49 -14.97 -20.21 -0.61
C SER A 49 -13.99 -19.72 0.46
N PHE A 50 -14.11 -20.28 1.66
CA PHE A 50 -13.10 -20.11 2.71
C PHE A 50 -12.19 -21.33 2.72
N ASP A 51 -11.06 -21.20 2.03
CA ASP A 51 -10.03 -22.23 1.96
C ASP A 51 -8.69 -21.60 2.37
N ILE A 52 -8.09 -22.07 3.45
CA ILE A 52 -6.76 -21.65 3.91
C ILE A 52 -5.83 -22.85 3.78
N HIS A 53 -4.77 -22.69 2.99
CA HIS A 53 -3.75 -23.71 2.79
C HIS A 53 -2.36 -23.15 3.13
N ASN A 54 -1.54 -23.96 3.80
CA ASN A 54 -0.11 -23.68 4.01
C ASN A 54 0.73 -24.85 3.47
N SER A 55 1.96 -24.57 3.05
CA SER A 55 2.93 -25.57 2.60
C SER A 55 3.28 -26.63 3.66
N ASP A 56 3.00 -26.32 4.93
CA ASP A 56 3.29 -27.17 6.10
C ASP A 56 2.13 -28.09 6.50
N GLY A 57 1.16 -28.29 5.59
CA GLY A 57 0.06 -29.24 5.78
C GLY A 57 -1.16 -28.69 6.53
N LEU A 58 -1.20 -27.39 6.86
CA LEU A 58 -2.46 -26.77 7.30
C LEU A 58 -3.41 -26.65 6.10
N SER A 59 -4.60 -27.22 6.23
CA SER A 59 -5.67 -27.12 5.23
C SER A 59 -6.99 -26.94 5.96
N LEU A 60 -7.50 -25.71 6.00
CA LEU A 60 -8.77 -25.36 6.61
C LEU A 60 -9.79 -25.09 5.52
N LYS A 61 -10.95 -25.72 5.62
CA LYS A 61 -12.10 -25.48 4.74
C LYS A 61 -13.33 -25.22 5.58
N ALA A 62 -14.17 -24.28 5.14
CA ALA A 62 -15.48 -24.05 5.74
C ALA A 62 -16.58 -24.08 4.68
N SER A 63 -17.79 -24.42 5.08
CA SER A 63 -18.98 -24.35 4.22
C SER A 63 -19.46 -22.92 3.99
N GLY A 64 -19.05 -21.99 4.86
CA GLY A 64 -19.33 -20.56 4.79
C GLY A 64 -18.07 -19.72 4.65
N ASN A 65 -18.21 -18.42 4.85
CA ASN A 65 -17.09 -17.48 4.78
C ASN A 65 -17.23 -16.40 5.87
N ILE A 66 -16.16 -15.63 6.08
CA ILE A 66 -16.22 -14.41 6.89
C ILE A 66 -17.09 -13.40 6.16
N LYS A 67 -17.92 -12.66 6.90
CA LYS A 67 -18.79 -11.64 6.31
C LYS A 67 -18.55 -10.29 6.96
N PHE A 68 -18.66 -9.22 6.19
CA PHE A 68 -18.58 -7.85 6.69
C PHE A 68 -19.79 -7.05 6.20
N PRO A 69 -20.33 -6.11 6.99
CA PRO A 69 -21.20 -5.08 6.45
C PRO A 69 -20.47 -4.28 5.36
N GLN A 70 -21.21 -3.83 4.35
CA GLN A 70 -20.68 -2.87 3.37
C GLN A 70 -20.24 -1.60 4.12
N SER A 71 -19.05 -1.09 3.79
CA SER A 71 -18.46 0.05 4.50
C SER A 71 -18.25 -0.16 6.02
N GLY A 72 -18.24 -1.42 6.49
CA GLY A 72 -18.03 -1.79 7.89
C GLY A 72 -16.84 -2.74 8.10
N GLU A 73 -16.24 -2.64 9.28
CA GLU A 73 -15.02 -3.35 9.69
C GLU A 73 -15.27 -4.58 10.58
N THR A 74 -16.45 -4.66 11.22
CA THR A 74 -16.74 -5.74 12.18
C THR A 74 -17.09 -7.04 11.47
N PRO A 75 -16.28 -8.11 11.60
CA PRO A 75 -16.54 -9.39 10.93
C PRO A 75 -17.63 -10.20 11.65
N ASN A 76 -18.51 -10.82 10.86
CA ASN A 76 -19.32 -11.97 11.29
C ASN A 76 -18.57 -13.26 10.93
N VAL A 77 -18.15 -14.00 11.95
CA VAL A 77 -17.33 -15.21 11.84
C VAL A 77 -18.06 -16.49 12.23
N SER A 78 -19.38 -16.43 12.46
CA SER A 78 -20.18 -17.56 12.97
C SER A 78 -20.05 -18.85 12.14
N GLU A 79 -19.88 -18.72 10.81
CA GLU A 79 -19.75 -19.86 9.89
C GLU A 79 -18.33 -20.44 9.80
N VAL A 80 -17.32 -19.75 10.33
CA VAL A 80 -15.90 -20.13 10.23
C VAL A 80 -15.19 -20.23 11.59
N GLN A 81 -15.94 -20.11 12.69
CA GLN A 81 -15.39 -20.05 14.04
C GLN A 81 -14.51 -21.26 14.40
N PRO A 82 -14.84 -22.52 14.02
CA PRO A 82 -13.95 -23.67 14.25
C PRO A 82 -12.61 -23.53 13.52
N GLN A 83 -12.60 -23.00 12.30
CA GLN A 83 -11.40 -22.81 11.49
C GLN A 83 -10.51 -21.72 12.09
N LEU A 84 -11.09 -20.62 12.57
CA LEU A 84 -10.31 -19.57 13.26
C LEU A 84 -9.69 -20.08 14.57
N ALA A 85 -10.37 -20.96 15.30
CA ALA A 85 -9.81 -21.61 16.48
C ALA A 85 -8.63 -22.54 16.13
N GLN A 86 -8.78 -23.37 15.10
CA GLN A 86 -7.68 -24.21 14.60
C GLN A 86 -6.50 -23.36 14.12
N LEU A 87 -6.78 -22.21 13.50
CA LEU A 87 -5.77 -21.28 13.02
C LEU A 87 -4.98 -20.65 14.18
N LYS A 88 -5.67 -20.26 15.26
CA LYS A 88 -5.05 -19.78 16.50
C LYS A 88 -4.13 -20.83 17.10
N ASP A 89 -4.60 -22.07 17.26
CA ASP A 89 -3.81 -23.17 17.82
C ASP A 89 -2.60 -23.48 16.96
N TYR A 90 -2.76 -23.40 15.64
CA TYR A 90 -1.67 -23.59 14.69
C TYR A 90 -0.59 -22.51 14.82
N LEU A 91 -0.98 -21.23 14.92
CA LEU A 91 -0.03 -20.15 15.18
C LEU A 91 0.66 -20.29 16.53
N ALA A 92 -0.05 -20.72 17.57
CA ALA A 92 0.53 -20.96 18.90
C ALA A 92 1.57 -22.09 18.90
N LYS A 93 1.34 -23.15 18.12
CA LYS A 93 2.29 -24.28 17.96
C LYS A 93 3.50 -23.94 17.08
N ASN A 94 3.42 -22.88 16.28
CA ASN A 94 4.46 -22.49 15.33
C ASN A 94 4.88 -21.03 15.57
N PRO A 95 5.67 -20.73 16.63
CA PRO A 95 6.01 -19.37 17.01
C PRO A 95 6.87 -18.61 15.99
N SER A 96 7.52 -19.33 15.06
CA SER A 96 8.27 -18.76 13.94
C SER A 96 7.39 -18.44 12.73
N LEU A 97 6.14 -18.86 12.73
CA LEU A 97 5.22 -18.58 11.65
C LEU A 97 4.56 -17.21 11.84
N GLN A 98 4.67 -16.36 10.82
CA GLN A 98 3.87 -15.16 10.70
C GLN A 98 2.77 -15.36 9.66
N MET A 99 1.64 -14.74 9.92
CA MET A 99 0.51 -14.67 9.02
C MET A 99 0.31 -13.23 8.60
N LEU A 100 0.16 -12.98 7.31
CA LEU A 100 -0.30 -11.72 6.77
C LEU A 100 -1.80 -11.86 6.45
N LEU A 101 -2.62 -11.04 7.10
CA LEU A 101 -4.03 -10.85 6.78
C LEU A 101 -4.18 -9.61 5.93
N ILE A 102 -4.64 -9.77 4.69
CA ILE A 102 -4.89 -8.64 3.79
C ILE A 102 -6.39 -8.47 3.67
N GLY A 103 -6.92 -7.37 4.21
CA GLY A 103 -8.31 -7.02 4.05
C GLY A 103 -8.53 -6.26 2.75
N ARG A 104 -9.50 -6.70 1.96
CA ARG A 104 -9.89 -6.02 0.73
C ARG A 104 -11.01 -5.03 0.98
N TYR A 105 -10.98 -3.94 0.21
CA TYR A 105 -12.02 -2.92 0.20
C TYR A 105 -12.22 -2.41 -1.22
N ALA A 106 -13.45 -2.02 -1.56
CA ALA A 106 -13.76 -1.43 -2.85
C ALA A 106 -13.68 0.11 -2.79
N SER A 107 -13.50 0.73 -3.95
CA SER A 107 -13.35 2.19 -4.08
C SER A 107 -14.62 2.97 -3.75
N ASP A 108 -15.78 2.33 -3.82
CA ASP A 108 -17.09 2.89 -3.52
C ASP A 108 -17.52 2.71 -2.05
N GLU A 109 -16.74 1.97 -1.25
CA GLU A 109 -16.97 1.83 0.18
C GLU A 109 -16.50 3.06 0.96
N LYS A 110 -17.26 3.44 1.99
CA LYS A 110 -16.88 4.52 2.90
C LYS A 110 -16.02 3.98 4.03
N ASN A 111 -14.91 4.66 4.31
CA ASN A 111 -14.09 4.37 5.48
C ASN A 111 -14.48 5.31 6.64
N ASN A 112 -15.17 4.78 7.65
CA ASN A 112 -15.56 5.52 8.85
C ASN A 112 -14.64 5.22 10.06
N THR A 113 -13.52 4.52 9.83
CA THR A 113 -12.60 4.07 10.88
C THR A 113 -11.41 5.01 11.02
N SER A 114 -10.59 4.81 12.06
CA SER A 114 -9.32 5.53 12.25
C SER A 114 -8.17 4.97 11.41
N PHE A 115 -8.36 3.83 10.75
CA PHE A 115 -7.34 3.22 9.90
C PHE A 115 -7.28 3.89 8.53
N ALA A 116 -6.12 3.80 7.87
CA ALA A 116 -5.89 4.43 6.56
C ALA A 116 -6.89 3.96 5.48
N ASN A 117 -7.33 2.70 5.55
CA ASN A 117 -8.38 2.17 4.70
C ASN A 117 -9.23 1.11 5.44
N LEU A 118 -10.40 0.82 4.88
CA LEU A 118 -11.35 -0.13 5.44
C LEU A 118 -10.81 -1.58 5.44
N GLY A 119 -9.94 -1.92 4.49
CA GLY A 119 -9.29 -3.23 4.41
C GLY A 119 -8.43 -3.52 5.64
N ILE A 120 -7.55 -2.59 6.03
CA ILE A 120 -6.73 -2.69 7.25
C ILE A 120 -7.64 -2.84 8.47
N ALA A 121 -8.71 -2.04 8.57
CA ALA A 121 -9.64 -2.11 9.69
C ALA A 121 -10.28 -3.49 9.84
N ARG A 122 -10.74 -4.09 8.72
CA ARG A 122 -11.30 -5.45 8.68
C ARG A 122 -10.28 -6.51 9.10
N ALA A 123 -9.05 -6.40 8.60
CA ALA A 123 -7.96 -7.32 8.92
C ALA A 123 -7.57 -7.25 10.41
N GLU A 124 -7.51 -6.05 10.99
CA GLU A 124 -7.24 -5.83 12.42
C GLU A 124 -8.39 -6.35 13.30
N ALA A 125 -9.64 -6.11 12.94
CA ALA A 125 -10.79 -6.64 13.65
C ALA A 125 -10.77 -8.19 13.69
N LEU A 126 -10.44 -8.82 12.56
CA LEU A 126 -10.30 -10.28 12.48
C LEU A 126 -9.09 -10.79 13.28
N LYS A 127 -7.95 -10.10 13.22
CA LYS A 127 -6.77 -10.41 14.03
C LYS A 127 -7.10 -10.44 15.52
N GLY A 128 -7.87 -9.46 16.01
CA GLY A 128 -8.35 -9.42 17.38
C GLY A 128 -9.15 -10.67 17.76
N ILE A 129 -10.02 -11.16 16.87
CA ILE A 129 -10.80 -12.39 17.08
C ILE A 129 -9.91 -13.63 17.09
N ILE A 130 -8.97 -13.76 16.14
CA ILE A 130 -8.10 -14.93 16.03
C ILE A 130 -7.19 -15.04 17.26
N LEU A 131 -6.54 -13.95 17.66
CA LEU A 131 -5.58 -13.96 18.77
C LEU A 131 -6.28 -13.98 20.14
N GLY A 132 -7.34 -13.18 20.29
CA GLY A 132 -7.91 -12.84 21.59
C GLY A 132 -6.88 -12.20 22.54
N GLU A 133 -7.20 -12.10 23.81
CA GLU A 133 -6.38 -11.38 24.80
C GLU A 133 -4.99 -11.99 25.05
N LYS A 134 -4.82 -13.29 24.82
CA LYS A 134 -3.59 -14.04 25.14
C LYS A 134 -2.75 -14.42 23.92
N GLY A 135 -3.16 -14.01 22.72
CA GLY A 135 -2.42 -14.33 21.50
C GLY A 135 -1.18 -13.45 21.32
N ASN A 136 -0.16 -13.96 20.64
CA ASN A 136 1.02 -13.17 20.30
C ASN A 136 0.67 -12.13 19.22
N PRO A 137 0.71 -10.82 19.49
CA PRO A 137 0.34 -9.80 18.50
C PRO A 137 1.29 -9.74 17.29
N GLN A 138 2.49 -10.32 17.40
CA GLN A 138 3.50 -10.39 16.33
C GLN A 138 3.34 -11.60 15.40
N SER A 139 2.44 -12.55 15.72
CA SER A 139 2.19 -13.71 14.84
C SER A 139 1.28 -13.38 13.66
N ILE A 140 0.57 -12.25 13.72
CA ILE A 140 -0.31 -11.77 12.64
C ILE A 140 0.01 -10.31 12.30
N ILE A 141 0.33 -10.08 11.04
CA ILE A 141 0.48 -8.77 10.40
C ILE A 141 -0.77 -8.50 9.57
N THR A 142 -1.19 -7.25 9.48
CA THR A 142 -2.36 -6.82 8.73
C THR A 142 -1.97 -5.86 7.62
N ASP A 143 -2.72 -5.87 6.54
CA ASP A 143 -2.59 -4.91 5.43
C ASP A 143 -3.95 -4.72 4.74
N GLY A 144 -4.06 -3.71 3.88
CA GLY A 144 -5.26 -3.40 3.11
C GLY A 144 -4.99 -3.34 1.62
N LEU A 145 -5.89 -3.91 0.82
CA LEU A 145 -5.76 -3.92 -0.64
C LEU A 145 -7.05 -3.44 -1.31
N LEU A 146 -6.94 -2.37 -2.11
CA LEU A 146 -8.03 -1.89 -2.95
C LEU A 146 -8.35 -2.94 -4.03
N SER A 147 -9.62 -3.32 -4.14
CA SER A 147 -10.11 -4.32 -5.10
C SER A 147 -11.59 -4.10 -5.35
N ASP A 148 -11.97 -3.66 -6.55
CA ASP A 148 -13.40 -3.50 -6.90
C ASP A 148 -14.07 -4.82 -7.29
N SER A 149 -13.30 -5.90 -7.42
CA SER A 149 -13.81 -7.26 -7.68
C SER A 149 -14.14 -8.00 -6.40
N LEU A 150 -15.06 -7.46 -5.59
CA LEU A 150 -15.53 -8.07 -4.34
C LEU A 150 -16.93 -8.66 -4.48
N TYR A 151 -17.19 -9.77 -3.78
CA TYR A 151 -18.49 -10.42 -3.79
C TYR A 151 -19.39 -9.86 -2.68
N PHE A 152 -20.34 -9.01 -3.07
CA PHE A 152 -21.39 -8.51 -2.20
C PHE A 152 -22.69 -9.27 -2.42
N GLN A 153 -23.34 -9.67 -1.34
CA GLN A 153 -24.72 -10.14 -1.33
C GLN A 153 -25.55 -9.13 -0.55
N ALA A 154 -26.30 -8.29 -1.28
CA ALA A 154 -26.88 -7.07 -0.72
C ALA A 154 -25.79 -6.23 -0.02
N ASP A 155 -26.04 -5.72 1.19
CA ASP A 155 -25.10 -4.87 1.94
C ASP A 155 -24.08 -5.70 2.74
N THR A 156 -23.82 -6.94 2.34
CA THR A 156 -22.89 -7.85 3.02
C THR A 156 -21.79 -8.31 2.07
N LEU A 157 -20.55 -7.93 2.39
CA LEU A 157 -19.35 -8.49 1.78
C LEU A 157 -19.17 -9.92 2.29
N ILE A 158 -19.00 -10.88 1.38
CA ILE A 158 -18.67 -12.26 1.72
C ILE A 158 -17.21 -12.51 1.31
N GLY A 159 -16.39 -12.94 2.27
CA GLY A 159 -14.94 -13.05 2.13
C GLY A 159 -14.25 -11.70 2.34
N GLY A 160 -13.37 -11.32 1.40
CA GLY A 160 -12.64 -10.06 1.46
C GLY A 160 -11.43 -10.05 2.41
N ILE A 161 -10.98 -11.23 2.84
CA ILE A 161 -9.71 -11.39 3.59
C ILE A 161 -8.86 -12.42 2.85
N ASP A 162 -7.66 -12.02 2.45
CA ASP A 162 -6.64 -12.94 1.99
C ASP A 162 -5.72 -13.31 3.16
N VAL A 163 -5.35 -14.59 3.24
CA VAL A 163 -4.46 -15.12 4.28
C VAL A 163 -3.20 -15.66 3.61
N ILE A 164 -2.05 -15.10 3.98
CA ILE A 164 -0.75 -15.53 3.47
C ILE A 164 0.13 -15.92 4.64
N PHE A 165 0.68 -17.13 4.61
CA PHE A 165 1.68 -17.55 5.59
C PHE A 165 3.07 -17.16 5.12
N LYS A 166 3.84 -16.58 6.05
CA LYS A 166 5.26 -16.33 5.88
C LYS A 166 5.96 -17.01 7.04
N ARG A 167 6.88 -17.92 6.74
CA ARG A 167 7.84 -18.35 7.75
C ARG A 167 8.76 -17.19 8.03
N VAL A 168 8.71 -16.68 9.25
CA VAL A 168 9.89 -16.05 9.82
C VAL A 168 10.80 -17.23 10.11
N ALA A 169 12.00 -17.26 9.56
CA ALA A 169 13.00 -18.18 10.13
C ALA A 169 12.99 -17.89 11.64
N SER A 170 12.79 -18.93 12.47
CA SER A 170 12.77 -18.83 13.92
C SER A 170 13.79 -17.80 14.33
N GLN A 171 13.37 -16.81 15.11
CA GLN A 171 14.29 -15.91 15.77
C GLN A 171 15.38 -16.76 16.43
N SER A 172 16.54 -16.82 15.78
CA SER A 172 17.78 -16.61 16.49
C SER A 172 17.61 -15.26 17.16
N THR A 173 17.09 -15.28 18.39
CA THR A 173 17.51 -14.34 19.40
C THR A 173 19.03 -14.27 19.29
N THR A 174 19.54 -13.11 18.89
CA THR A 174 20.97 -12.82 18.66
C THR A 174 21.52 -13.35 17.32
N SER A 175 21.93 -12.41 16.47
CA SER A 175 22.86 -12.61 15.33
C SER A 175 22.31 -13.17 14.01
N SER A 176 21.31 -12.53 13.37
CA SER A 176 21.12 -12.71 11.91
C SER A 176 20.44 -11.55 11.18
N ASN A 177 20.45 -10.32 11.72
CA ASN A 177 20.21 -9.11 10.92
C ASN A 177 21.54 -8.42 10.60
N LEU A 178 22.53 -9.23 10.24
CA LEU A 178 23.90 -8.83 9.99
C LEU A 178 24.24 -8.95 8.49
N GLU A 179 23.34 -9.47 7.65
CA GLU A 179 23.57 -9.56 6.19
C GLU A 179 22.61 -8.72 5.35
N SER A 180 21.37 -8.49 5.79
CA SER A 180 20.49 -7.51 5.14
C SER A 180 20.65 -6.15 5.80
N SER A 181 21.18 -5.17 5.06
CA SER A 181 21.26 -3.80 5.52
C SER A 181 19.87 -3.26 5.90
N PRO A 182 19.66 -2.76 7.12
CA PRO A 182 18.36 -2.24 7.55
C PRO A 182 17.96 -1.03 6.70
N ASN A 183 16.75 -0.97 6.15
CA ASN A 183 16.27 0.24 5.45
C ASN A 183 15.67 1.21 6.48
N LEU A 184 16.21 2.43 6.54
CA LEU A 184 15.68 3.50 7.38
C LEU A 184 15.47 4.77 6.54
N THR A 185 14.25 5.29 6.61
CA THR A 185 13.88 6.60 6.09
C THR A 185 13.34 7.45 7.24
N LEU A 186 13.93 8.61 7.43
CA LEU A 186 13.52 9.58 8.46
C LEU A 186 12.78 10.74 7.79
N TYR A 187 11.63 11.12 8.33
CA TYR A 187 10.80 12.20 7.80
C TYR A 187 10.94 13.47 8.63
N PHE A 188 10.77 14.62 7.99
CA PHE A 188 11.01 15.93 8.59
C PHE A 188 9.79 16.83 8.47
N PRO A 189 9.46 17.61 9.50
CA PRO A 189 8.51 18.71 9.38
C PRO A 189 9.00 19.80 8.41
N TYR A 190 8.08 20.65 7.96
CA TYR A 190 8.38 21.75 7.06
C TYR A 190 9.47 22.69 7.63
N ALA A 191 10.48 22.98 6.81
CA ALA A 191 11.63 23.84 7.14
C ALA A 191 12.45 23.46 8.41
N LYS A 192 12.22 22.28 8.99
CA LYS A 192 12.96 21.79 10.16
C LYS A 192 14.11 20.86 9.78
N THR A 193 15.14 20.83 10.62
CA THR A 193 16.26 19.90 10.55
C THR A 193 16.14 18.73 11.51
N ASP A 194 15.21 18.78 12.46
CA ASP A 194 14.89 17.67 13.36
C ASP A 194 13.88 16.73 12.70
N PHE A 195 14.14 15.44 12.78
CA PHE A 195 13.24 14.43 12.24
C PHE A 195 12.14 14.09 13.23
N SER A 196 11.01 13.61 12.71
CA SER A 196 9.87 13.18 13.52
C SER A 196 10.18 11.84 14.21
N HIS A 197 9.75 11.72 15.46
CA HIS A 197 9.84 10.48 16.24
C HIS A 197 8.51 9.75 16.26
N SER A 198 8.59 8.41 16.27
CA SER A 198 7.49 7.50 16.55
C SER A 198 8.08 6.20 17.10
N GLU A 199 7.27 5.41 17.81
CA GLU A 199 7.74 4.13 18.39
C GLU A 199 8.33 3.19 17.32
N GLU A 200 7.76 3.19 16.11
CA GLU A 200 8.28 2.41 14.98
C GLU A 200 9.63 2.95 14.47
N ILE A 201 9.77 4.27 14.35
CA ILE A 201 11.01 4.92 13.92
C ILE A 201 12.12 4.69 14.95
N ASP A 202 11.81 4.86 16.23
CA ASP A 202 12.78 4.69 17.32
C ASP A 202 13.27 3.24 17.38
N LYS A 203 12.39 2.24 17.18
CA LYS A 203 12.80 0.85 17.08
C LYS A 203 13.74 0.60 15.90
N LYS A 204 13.42 1.12 14.71
CA LYS A 204 14.29 1.00 13.52
C LYS A 204 15.63 1.70 13.71
N ILE A 205 15.66 2.83 14.42
CA ILE A 205 16.90 3.52 14.80
C ILE A 205 17.78 2.62 15.67
N GLU A 206 17.22 1.94 16.67
CA GLU A 206 17.99 1.02 17.52
C GLU A 206 18.51 -0.20 16.73
N GLU A 207 17.74 -0.69 15.75
CA GLU A 207 18.19 -1.75 14.83
C GLU A 207 19.38 -1.29 13.97
N VAL A 208 19.32 -0.09 13.38
CA VAL A 208 20.44 0.51 12.62
C VAL A 208 21.66 0.74 13.51
N LEU A 209 21.46 1.24 14.74
CA LEU A 209 22.54 1.43 15.71
C LEU A 209 23.26 0.13 16.02
N ALA A 210 22.52 -0.94 16.32
CA ALA A 210 23.10 -2.25 16.58
C ALA A 210 23.84 -2.79 15.35
N PHE A 211 23.26 -2.65 14.15
CA PHE A 211 23.86 -3.08 12.89
C PHE A 211 25.21 -2.39 12.62
N LEU A 212 25.28 -1.07 12.79
CA LEU A 212 26.49 -0.28 12.52
C LEU A 212 27.56 -0.43 13.60
N LYS A 213 27.16 -0.62 14.86
CA LYS A 213 28.11 -0.95 15.94
C LYS A 213 28.79 -2.29 15.70
N ALA A 214 28.06 -3.25 15.15
CA ALA A 214 28.61 -4.56 14.78
C ALA A 214 29.51 -4.52 13.53
N ARG A 215 29.46 -3.47 12.71
CA ARG A 215 30.28 -3.28 11.50
C ARG A 215 30.93 -1.91 11.43
N PRO A 216 32.04 -1.68 12.15
CA PRO A 216 32.76 -0.41 12.11
C PRO A 216 33.25 -0.01 10.70
N SER A 217 33.45 -0.97 9.80
CA SER A 217 33.86 -0.74 8.41
C SER A 217 32.70 -0.47 7.43
N GLN A 218 31.46 -0.67 7.85
CA GLN A 218 30.30 -0.44 6.99
C GLN A 218 30.12 1.07 6.75
N GLN A 219 30.07 1.46 5.48
CA GLN A 219 29.72 2.83 5.09
C GLN A 219 28.21 2.96 4.93
N VAL A 220 27.70 4.15 5.24
CA VAL A 220 26.30 4.53 5.10
C VAL A 220 26.24 5.85 4.37
N THR A 221 25.46 5.90 3.29
CA THR A 221 25.14 7.15 2.63
C THR A 221 23.83 7.71 3.16
N LEU A 222 23.89 8.91 3.72
CA LEU A 222 22.74 9.69 4.17
C LEU A 222 22.33 10.63 3.04
N THR A 223 21.24 10.30 2.34
CA THR A 223 20.74 11.14 1.26
C THR A 223 19.55 11.97 1.71
N GLY A 224 19.72 13.28 1.77
CA GLY A 224 18.67 14.22 2.15
C GLY A 224 17.85 14.72 0.95
N TYR A 225 16.55 14.85 1.16
CA TYR A 225 15.57 15.36 0.20
C TYR A 225 14.67 16.44 0.85
N THR A 226 14.10 17.29 0.01
CA THR A 226 13.14 18.34 0.36
C THR A 226 11.89 18.24 -0.52
N ASP A 227 10.87 19.00 -0.17
CA ASP A 227 9.75 19.27 -1.07
C ASP A 227 10.13 20.33 -2.12
N ASN A 228 9.17 20.71 -2.97
CA ASN A 228 9.36 21.69 -4.03
C ASN A 228 9.32 23.17 -3.60
N LYS A 229 9.21 23.49 -2.30
CA LYS A 229 9.09 24.88 -1.85
C LYS A 229 10.46 25.53 -1.69
N GLY A 230 10.59 26.78 -2.13
CA GLY A 230 11.84 27.55 -2.04
C GLY A 230 12.80 27.34 -3.22
N SER A 231 13.95 28.00 -3.18
CA SER A 231 14.96 27.91 -4.24
C SER A 231 15.79 26.63 -4.16
N ASP A 232 16.38 26.23 -5.27
CA ASP A 232 17.16 24.99 -5.38
C ASP A 232 18.37 25.01 -4.45
N GLU A 233 19.04 26.16 -4.37
CA GLU A 233 20.17 26.36 -3.47
C GLU A 233 19.76 26.22 -1.99
N LEU A 234 18.62 26.79 -1.59
CA LEU A 234 18.11 26.66 -0.22
C LEU A 234 17.77 25.21 0.09
N ASN A 235 17.13 24.51 -0.85
CA ASN A 235 16.76 23.12 -0.68
C ASN A 235 17.99 22.20 -0.59
N LEU A 236 19.01 22.40 -1.44
CA LEU A 236 20.27 21.68 -1.35
C LEU A 236 20.98 21.91 0.00
N ARG A 237 20.98 23.13 0.52
CA ARG A 237 21.54 23.43 1.85
C ARG A 237 20.70 22.78 2.96
N LEU A 238 19.38 22.76 2.84
CA LEU A 238 18.47 22.19 3.83
C LEU A 238 18.58 20.66 3.89
N SER A 239 18.55 19.96 2.76
CA SER A 239 18.72 18.51 2.73
C SER A 239 20.09 18.07 3.27
N ALA A 240 21.16 18.83 2.97
CA ALA A 240 22.49 18.58 3.53
C ALA A 240 22.48 18.69 5.07
N ARG A 241 21.87 19.76 5.62
CA ARG A 241 21.76 19.95 7.08
C ARG A 241 20.94 18.87 7.76
N ARG A 242 19.87 18.38 7.13
CA ARG A 242 19.09 17.24 7.65
C ARG A 242 19.92 15.97 7.73
N ALA A 243 20.64 15.64 6.65
CA ALA A 243 21.53 14.49 6.63
C ALA A 243 22.65 14.63 7.68
N GLN A 244 23.21 15.83 7.86
CA GLN A 244 24.18 16.11 8.93
C GLN A 244 23.58 15.90 10.32
N ASN A 245 22.37 16.39 10.60
CA ASN A 245 21.74 16.18 11.91
C ASN A 245 21.51 14.69 12.21
N VAL A 246 21.15 13.91 11.18
CA VAL A 246 21.03 12.45 11.31
C VAL A 246 22.39 11.81 11.61
N GLN A 247 23.47 12.20 10.92
CA GLN A 247 24.83 11.76 11.25
C GLN A 247 25.17 12.08 12.70
N ASP A 248 24.99 13.33 13.12
CA ASP A 248 25.32 13.80 14.47
C ASP A 248 24.52 13.03 15.54
N PHE A 249 23.26 12.71 15.26
CA PHE A 249 22.44 11.87 16.12
C PHE A 249 23.05 10.47 16.33
N PHE A 250 23.46 9.81 15.24
CA PHE A 250 24.09 8.49 15.30
C PHE A 250 25.49 8.54 15.96
N VAL A 251 26.27 9.59 15.70
CA VAL A 251 27.59 9.80 16.32
C VAL A 251 27.46 10.00 17.83
N ARG A 252 26.49 10.79 18.30
CA ARG A 252 26.21 10.95 19.75
C ARG A 252 25.83 9.63 20.43
N ARG A 253 25.36 8.63 19.67
CA ARG A 253 25.01 7.27 20.15
C ARG A 253 26.17 6.27 20.04
N GLY A 254 27.37 6.75 19.67
CA GLY A 254 28.62 5.98 19.72
C GLY A 254 29.05 5.37 18.39
N LEU A 255 28.57 5.88 17.25
CA LEU A 255 29.08 5.49 15.93
C LEU A 255 30.20 6.44 15.45
N SER A 256 31.11 5.93 14.62
CA SER A 256 32.18 6.77 14.06
C SER A 256 31.62 7.69 12.96
N PRO A 257 31.98 8.98 12.93
CA PRO A 257 31.56 9.88 11.85
C PRO A 257 32.05 9.42 10.47
N GLU A 258 33.18 8.70 10.41
CA GLU A 258 33.78 8.16 9.18
C GLU A 258 32.92 7.08 8.50
N GLN A 259 31.98 6.48 9.25
CA GLN A 259 31.03 5.51 8.69
C GLN A 259 29.97 6.19 7.80
N PHE A 260 29.85 7.51 7.81
CA PHE A 260 28.77 8.20 7.13
C PHE A 260 29.27 9.11 6.00
N LYS A 261 28.59 9.02 4.86
CA LYS A 261 28.72 9.92 3.72
C LYS A 261 27.43 10.71 3.55
N ILE A 262 27.53 12.03 3.49
CA ILE A 262 26.36 12.89 3.27
C ILE A 262 26.20 13.18 1.78
N VAL A 263 24.99 12.99 1.28
CA VAL A 263 24.56 13.37 -0.07
C VAL A 263 23.33 14.26 0.05
N SER A 264 23.32 15.34 -0.73
CA SER A 264 22.23 16.29 -0.76
C SER A 264 21.59 16.32 -2.14
N GLN A 265 20.29 16.02 -2.22
CA GLN A 265 19.54 16.00 -3.47
C GLN A 265 18.57 17.20 -3.58
N GLY A 266 18.38 17.97 -2.51
CA GLY A 266 17.40 19.06 -2.49
C GLY A 266 16.02 18.54 -2.88
N LYS A 267 15.39 19.21 -3.84
CA LYS A 267 14.05 18.85 -4.34
C LYS A 267 14.04 17.80 -5.47
N ALA A 268 15.20 17.24 -5.84
CA ALA A 268 15.28 16.23 -6.88
C ALA A 268 14.68 14.90 -6.41
N ASN A 269 14.22 14.07 -7.36
CA ASN A 269 13.65 12.74 -7.11
C ASN A 269 12.51 12.73 -6.05
N PRO A 270 11.40 13.47 -6.31
CA PRO A 270 10.24 13.43 -5.43
C PRO A 270 9.65 12.02 -5.40
N GLN A 271 9.33 11.56 -4.19
CA GLN A 271 8.62 10.30 -3.95
C GLN A 271 7.10 10.52 -3.95
N GLY A 272 6.64 11.62 -3.34
CA GLY A 272 5.25 12.01 -3.27
C GLY A 272 4.91 13.17 -4.21
N ASN A 273 3.61 13.37 -4.45
CA ASN A 273 3.12 14.49 -5.25
C ASN A 273 3.36 15.83 -4.53
N ASN A 274 4.14 16.73 -5.16
CA ASN A 274 4.45 18.03 -4.58
C ASN A 274 3.27 19.03 -4.52
N GLU A 275 2.18 18.74 -5.24
CA GLU A 275 0.98 19.56 -5.23
C GLU A 275 0.16 19.38 -3.94
N THR A 276 0.24 18.20 -3.29
CA THR A 276 -0.47 17.89 -2.04
C THR A 276 0.43 18.06 -0.82
N GLU A 277 -0.14 18.35 0.35
CA GLU A 277 0.69 18.49 1.57
C GLU A 277 1.23 17.14 2.03
N GLU A 278 0.44 16.09 1.86
CA GLU A 278 0.79 14.71 2.17
C GLU A 278 2.00 14.27 1.33
N GLY A 279 1.98 14.52 0.02
CA GLY A 279 3.10 14.19 -0.86
C GLY A 279 4.33 15.05 -0.60
N ARG A 280 4.16 16.32 -0.19
CA ARG A 280 5.29 17.14 0.30
C ARG A 280 5.89 16.59 1.59
N GLN A 281 5.09 16.08 2.52
CA GLN A 281 5.59 15.46 3.76
C GLN A 281 6.40 14.19 3.47
N GLU A 282 5.98 13.37 2.50
CA GLU A 282 6.76 12.21 2.03
C GLU A 282 8.09 12.64 1.38
N ASN A 283 8.11 13.78 0.68
CA ASN A 283 9.32 14.29 0.05
C ASN A 283 10.36 14.80 1.05
N ARG A 284 9.93 15.34 2.19
CA ARG A 284 10.81 15.82 3.26
C ARG A 284 11.42 14.66 4.04
N ARG A 285 12.45 14.01 3.49
CA ARG A 285 13.05 12.79 4.06
C ARG A 285 14.57 12.75 4.00
N VAL A 286 15.17 11.89 4.83
CA VAL A 286 16.55 11.42 4.71
C VAL A 286 16.51 9.90 4.61
N VAL A 287 17.15 9.35 3.59
CA VAL A 287 17.25 7.91 3.36
C VAL A 287 18.65 7.44 3.71
N LEU A 288 18.74 6.36 4.48
CA LEU A 288 19.98 5.65 4.77
C LEU A 288 20.15 4.50 3.76
N SER A 289 21.27 4.48 3.04
CA SER A 289 21.66 3.36 2.19
C SER A 289 23.05 2.85 2.58
N PHE A 290 23.25 1.54 2.53
CA PHE A 290 24.43 0.82 3.02
C PHE A 290 25.14 0.11 1.87
#